data_AF-A0A2G8RXS8-F1
#
_entry.id   AF-A0A2G8RXS8-F1
#
_cell.length_a   1.000
_cell.length_b   1.000
_cell.length_c   1.000
_cell.angle_alpha   90.00
_cell.angle_beta   90.00
_cell.angle_gamma   90.00
#
_symmetry.space_group_name_H-M   'P 1'
#
loop_
_entity.id
_entity.type
_entity.pdbx_description
1 polymer ?
#
loop_
_entity_poly.entity_id
_entity_poly.type
_entity_poly.pdbx_seq_one_letter_code
_entity_poly.pdbx_strand_id
1 'polypeptide(L)'
;MVWRSEREKFSRDVRPVKLVLAKIRKISFKIIHLTTPLFPTWKACCAAEGLPVKLLPRDVRTRWNSTFDMLDCVLKARVVVEKTTGDKAHGLRACELSDEEWEIAGQLRKSRLVAKHDHHKRHVRPRGRSEARQACVERRYGHPGIAVSTYDLISVKNALDSLFDLQYAGGQLPYAGYPVSLGNTTSFTYHLYALIGVGNVYQWSGDEAYVHEKWPRWKTAMEWAASQIDGTGLANVSAIDANDWARAGMGGHNIAANALLFHTLNVGTALALTQAEPETAERWAGLAAGIQAAAIPLLWQPDVGLFRDNETTTLAPQDGNAWAVKSGLVTDASRIARISEALQARWGEYGPPAPEAVDVVSPFISGFELEVHFAVNRTGAALALIRGMWADFMLDDPRMTNSTFVEGYSTSGALHYGESLPDQRLSFAHGWATGPTSSLTTYVGGIQLLAPAGAVWAIVPQVGDLTHVDAGFSTSLGRFSSTWSMNATAFSITVSSPKGTTGTVGAPVPGNFTSITLLGTGGKGERVQADASGRVWINGVDGGDHEFVLVGL
;
A
#
# COMPACT_ATOMS: atom_id res chain seq x y z
N MET A 1 22.53 27.90 19.71
CA MET A 1 22.45 27.69 21.18
C MET A 1 21.12 27.10 21.63
N VAL A 2 19.98 27.55 21.08
CA VAL A 2 18.62 27.11 21.44
C VAL A 2 18.39 25.58 21.40
N TRP A 3 18.94 24.89 20.39
CA TRP A 3 18.77 23.42 20.25
C TRP A 3 19.44 22.58 21.37
N ARG A 4 20.50 23.10 22.01
CA ARG A 4 21.16 22.40 23.13
C ARG A 4 20.37 22.56 24.43
N SER A 5 19.85 23.75 24.72
CA SER A 5 19.04 24.02 25.91
C SER A 5 17.71 23.26 25.89
N GLU A 6 17.08 23.12 24.72
CA GLU A 6 15.84 22.34 24.57
C GLU A 6 16.08 20.84 24.81
N ARG A 7 17.21 20.31 24.33
CA ARG A 7 17.57 18.90 24.52
C ARG A 7 17.92 18.55 25.97
N GLU A 8 18.55 19.46 26.68
CA GLU A 8 18.84 19.31 28.11
C GLU A 8 17.58 19.40 28.97
N LYS A 9 16.67 20.34 28.64
CA LYS A 9 15.36 20.43 29.28
C LYS A 9 14.56 19.14 29.07
N PHE A 10 14.41 18.68 27.83
CA PHE A 10 13.74 17.41 27.53
C PHE A 10 14.36 16.21 28.25
N SER A 11 15.70 16.13 28.33
CA SER A 11 16.37 15.02 29.02
C SER A 11 16.15 15.02 30.53
N ARG A 12 15.94 16.19 31.16
CA ARG A 12 15.57 16.30 32.56
C ARG A 12 14.11 15.88 32.77
N ASP A 13 13.22 16.36 31.92
CA ASP A 13 11.77 16.13 32.03
C ASP A 13 11.40 14.64 31.87
N VAL A 14 12.13 13.88 31.05
CA VAL A 14 11.88 12.42 30.85
C VAL A 14 12.61 11.51 31.82
N ARG A 15 13.44 12.05 32.73
CA ARG A 15 14.26 11.24 33.66
C ARG A 15 13.41 10.38 34.61
N PRO A 16 12.32 10.89 35.23
CA PRO A 16 11.46 10.08 36.11
C PRO A 16 10.85 8.87 35.39
N VAL A 17 10.34 9.07 34.17
CA VAL A 17 9.79 8.01 33.31
C VAL A 17 10.80 6.90 33.02
N LYS A 18 12.06 7.27 32.72
CA LYS A 18 13.14 6.30 32.45
C LYS A 18 13.49 5.46 33.68
N LEU A 19 13.44 6.07 34.87
CA LEU A 19 13.74 5.39 36.14
C LEU A 19 12.66 4.36 36.48
N VAL A 20 11.38 4.73 36.36
CA VAL A 20 10.24 3.82 36.56
C VAL A 20 10.35 2.59 35.65
N LEU A 21 10.57 2.79 34.35
CA LEU A 21 10.72 1.68 33.41
C LEU A 21 11.95 0.81 33.69
N ALA A 22 13.05 1.39 34.17
CA ALA A 22 14.23 0.62 34.55
C ALA A 22 13.97 -0.28 35.76
N LYS A 23 13.27 0.22 36.79
CA LYS A 23 12.87 -0.57 37.97
C LYS A 23 11.95 -1.73 37.57
N ILE A 24 10.91 -1.46 36.78
CA ILE A 24 9.93 -2.47 36.35
C ILE A 24 10.58 -3.57 35.48
N ARG A 25 11.44 -3.18 34.53
CA ARG A 25 12.19 -4.15 33.71
C ARG A 25 13.11 -5.03 34.54
N LYS A 26 13.73 -4.47 35.58
CA LYS A 26 14.62 -5.22 36.48
C LYS A 26 13.84 -6.21 37.35
N ILE A 27 12.62 -5.85 37.78
CA ILE A 27 11.69 -6.76 38.48
C ILE A 27 11.29 -7.92 37.56
N SER A 28 10.78 -7.63 36.36
CA SER A 28 10.41 -8.64 35.35
C SER A 28 11.58 -9.58 35.04
N PHE A 29 12.77 -9.02 34.78
CA PHE A 29 13.97 -9.81 34.48
C PHE A 29 14.39 -10.72 35.64
N LYS A 30 14.41 -10.23 36.90
CA LYS A 30 14.81 -11.04 38.05
C LYS A 30 13.81 -12.15 38.36
N ILE A 31 12.52 -11.90 38.20
CA ILE A 31 11.46 -12.91 38.39
C ILE A 31 11.53 -14.00 37.31
N ILE A 32 11.87 -13.66 36.06
CA ILE A 32 11.96 -14.63 34.95
C ILE A 32 13.28 -15.42 34.97
N HIS A 33 14.42 -14.78 35.21
CA HIS A 33 15.72 -15.33 34.82
C HIS A 33 16.70 -15.64 35.94
N LEU A 34 16.50 -15.18 37.18
CA LEU A 34 17.64 -15.12 38.11
C LEU A 34 17.53 -15.74 39.51
N THR A 35 16.41 -16.29 39.99
CA THR A 35 16.45 -16.96 41.31
C THR A 35 15.36 -18.02 41.54
N THR A 36 15.81 -19.22 41.93
CA THR A 36 15.02 -20.34 42.45
C THR A 36 14.02 -19.95 43.58
N PRO A 37 14.29 -18.96 44.47
CA PRO A 37 13.31 -18.51 45.48
C PRO A 37 12.29 -17.44 45.06
N LEU A 38 12.56 -16.55 44.07
CA LEU A 38 11.63 -15.44 43.78
C LEU A 38 10.40 -15.87 43.00
N PHE A 39 10.54 -16.84 42.10
CA PHE A 39 9.42 -17.31 41.30
C PHE A 39 8.39 -18.10 42.13
N PRO A 40 8.77 -19.00 43.05
CA PRO A 40 7.83 -19.61 44.00
C PRO A 40 7.11 -18.59 44.89
N THR A 41 7.81 -17.59 45.42
CA THR A 41 7.19 -16.54 46.24
C THR A 41 6.22 -15.69 45.43
N TRP A 42 6.56 -15.34 44.18
CA TRP A 42 5.63 -14.68 43.26
C TRP A 42 4.36 -15.50 43.05
N LYS A 43 4.48 -16.82 42.81
CA LYS A 43 3.32 -17.72 42.66
C LYS A 43 2.46 -17.76 43.94
N ALA A 44 3.08 -17.87 45.10
CA ALA A 44 2.40 -17.91 46.39
C ALA A 44 1.64 -16.60 46.66
N CYS A 45 2.25 -15.45 46.39
CA CYS A 45 1.59 -14.15 46.52
C CYS A 45 0.45 -13.97 45.50
N CYS A 46 0.61 -14.41 44.24
CA CYS A 46 -0.49 -14.41 43.27
C CYS A 46 -1.67 -15.27 43.74
N ALA A 47 -1.40 -16.46 44.28
CA ALA A 47 -2.44 -17.36 44.79
C ALA A 47 -3.16 -16.78 46.01
N ALA A 48 -2.44 -16.14 46.93
CA ALA A 48 -3.01 -15.48 48.11
C ALA A 48 -3.93 -14.29 47.76
N GLU A 49 -3.64 -13.59 46.65
CA GLU A 49 -4.43 -12.46 46.15
C GLU A 49 -5.50 -12.88 45.11
N GLY A 50 -5.68 -14.18 44.86
CA GLY A 50 -6.64 -14.69 43.87
C GLY A 50 -6.33 -14.29 42.42
N LEU A 51 -5.08 -13.94 42.11
CA LEU A 51 -4.65 -13.52 40.78
C LEU A 51 -4.11 -14.71 39.96
N PRO A 52 -4.39 -14.77 38.64
CA PRO A 52 -3.83 -15.81 37.79
C PRO A 52 -2.31 -15.71 37.76
N VAL A 53 -1.63 -16.83 37.99
CA VAL A 53 -0.16 -16.93 37.94
C VAL A 53 0.31 -16.72 36.50
N LYS A 54 0.60 -15.46 36.15
CA LYS A 54 1.18 -15.07 34.86
C LYS A 54 2.62 -14.62 35.06
N LEU A 55 3.49 -14.99 34.12
CA LEU A 55 4.83 -14.43 34.03
C LEU A 55 4.73 -12.97 33.62
N LEU A 56 5.43 -12.08 34.33
CA LEU A 56 5.53 -10.68 33.92
C LEU A 56 6.21 -10.61 32.56
N PRO A 57 5.56 -10.07 31.51
CA PRO A 57 6.16 -9.96 30.19
C PRO A 57 7.48 -9.18 30.26
N ARG A 58 8.52 -9.70 29.62
CA ARG A 58 9.76 -8.95 29.45
C ARG A 58 9.56 -7.87 28.40
N ASP A 59 10.06 -6.68 28.69
CA ASP A 59 10.17 -5.65 27.67
C ASP A 59 11.26 -6.01 26.65
N VAL A 60 10.86 -6.27 25.40
CA VAL A 60 11.71 -6.65 24.28
C VAL A 60 11.72 -5.51 23.28
N ARG A 61 12.89 -4.90 23.07
CA ARG A 61 13.05 -3.70 22.25
C ARG A 61 12.51 -3.82 20.81
N THR A 62 12.46 -5.04 20.27
CA THR A 62 11.95 -5.35 18.93
C THR A 62 10.47 -5.74 18.89
N ARG A 63 9.81 -5.94 20.05
CA ARG A 63 8.38 -6.25 20.14
C ARG A 63 7.61 -5.00 20.55
N TRP A 64 6.81 -4.48 19.63
CA TRP A 64 6.22 -3.14 19.77
C TRP A 64 5.30 -2.96 20.99
N ASN A 65 4.67 -4.03 21.46
CA ASN A 65 3.74 -4.02 22.61
C ASN A 65 4.36 -4.42 23.96
N SER A 66 5.62 -4.86 24.01
CA SER A 66 6.14 -5.49 25.22
C SER A 66 6.20 -4.55 26.42
N THR A 67 6.42 -3.25 26.20
CA THR A 67 6.41 -2.25 27.28
C THR A 67 4.99 -2.05 27.81
N PHE A 68 3.98 -2.03 26.93
CA PHE A 68 2.58 -1.92 27.33
C PHE A 68 2.14 -3.16 28.11
N ASP A 69 2.39 -4.36 27.58
CA ASP A 69 1.96 -5.62 28.21
C ASP A 69 2.66 -5.82 29.56
N MET A 70 3.93 -5.41 29.68
CA MET A 70 4.66 -5.37 30.96
C MET A 70 3.99 -4.41 31.95
N LEU A 71 3.68 -3.17 31.54
CA LEU A 71 3.03 -2.17 32.40
C LEU A 71 1.61 -2.59 32.83
N ASP A 72 0.81 -3.15 31.91
CA ASP A 72 -0.54 -3.63 32.19
C ASP A 72 -0.52 -4.79 33.19
N CYS A 73 0.40 -5.73 33.02
CA CYS A 73 0.56 -6.85 33.92
C CYS A 73 1.05 -6.42 35.32
N VAL A 74 1.99 -5.48 35.38
CA VAL A 74 2.56 -4.96 36.64
C VAL A 74 1.53 -4.16 37.43
N LEU A 75 0.71 -3.34 36.77
CA LEU A 75 -0.35 -2.56 37.42
C LEU A 75 -1.48 -3.46 37.95
N LYS A 76 -1.87 -4.50 37.20
CA LYS A 76 -2.84 -5.51 37.67
C LYS A 76 -2.30 -6.34 38.84
N ALA A 77 -0.98 -6.49 38.94
CA ALA A 77 -0.31 -7.24 39.99
C ALA A 77 0.34 -6.33 41.07
N ARG A 78 -0.12 -5.09 41.24
CA ARG A 78 0.50 -4.09 42.14
C ARG A 78 0.79 -4.63 43.55
N VAL A 79 -0.21 -5.22 44.20
CA VAL A 79 -0.10 -5.76 45.56
C VAL A 79 0.97 -6.86 45.65
N VAL A 80 1.06 -7.70 44.62
CA VAL A 80 2.06 -8.78 44.53
C VAL A 80 3.46 -8.20 44.32
N VAL A 81 3.59 -7.18 43.47
CA VAL A 81 4.85 -6.48 43.22
C VAL A 81 5.36 -5.80 44.48
N GLU A 82 4.52 -5.05 45.19
CA GLU A 82 4.88 -4.35 46.43
C GLU A 82 5.34 -5.33 47.52
N LYS A 83 4.61 -6.44 47.73
CA LYS A 83 5.03 -7.49 48.68
C LYS A 83 6.36 -8.13 48.28
N THR A 84 6.57 -8.39 46.99
CA THR A 84 7.79 -9.02 46.49
C THR A 84 9.00 -8.08 46.59
N THR A 85 8.83 -6.78 46.33
CA THR A 85 9.91 -5.79 46.40
C THR A 85 10.19 -5.30 47.82
N GLY A 86 9.19 -5.29 48.70
CA GLY A 86 9.30 -4.86 50.09
C GLY A 86 10.01 -5.88 51.00
N ASP A 87 10.03 -7.16 50.62
CA ASP A 87 10.77 -8.19 51.35
C ASP A 87 12.29 -8.04 51.14
N LYS A 88 13.00 -7.83 52.26
CA LYS A 88 14.46 -7.64 52.28
C LYS A 88 15.22 -8.86 51.76
N ALA A 89 14.68 -10.07 51.90
CA ALA A 89 15.31 -11.31 51.45
C ALA A 89 15.42 -11.40 49.92
N HIS A 90 14.62 -10.63 49.18
CA HIS A 90 14.51 -10.72 47.72
C HIS A 90 15.50 -9.83 46.95
N GLY A 91 16.23 -8.94 47.63
CA GLY A 91 17.24 -8.08 46.98
C GLY A 91 16.65 -7.19 45.86
N LEU A 92 15.37 -6.84 45.98
CA LEU A 92 14.59 -6.05 45.02
C LEU A 92 14.13 -4.70 45.57
N ARG A 93 14.47 -4.35 46.82
CA ARG A 93 14.05 -3.10 47.48
C ARG A 93 14.43 -1.83 46.72
N ALA A 94 15.56 -1.83 46.02
CA ALA A 94 15.95 -0.71 45.15
C ALA A 94 15.03 -0.49 43.93
N CYS A 95 14.16 -1.46 43.63
CA CYS A 95 13.18 -1.40 42.55
C CYS A 95 11.75 -1.11 43.07
N GLU A 96 11.58 -0.91 44.37
CA GLU A 96 10.32 -0.48 44.95
C GLU A 96 9.87 0.85 44.32
N LEU A 97 8.59 0.93 43.97
CA LEU A 97 7.98 2.09 43.34
C LEU A 97 7.28 2.92 44.42
N SER A 98 7.53 4.23 44.45
CA SER A 98 6.72 5.16 45.25
C SER A 98 5.32 5.32 44.66
N ASP A 99 4.40 5.92 45.42
CA ASP A 99 3.05 6.23 44.90
C ASP A 99 3.08 7.13 43.66
N GLU A 100 4.01 8.08 43.61
CA GLU A 100 4.23 8.93 42.44
C GLU A 100 4.75 8.12 41.24
N GLU A 101 5.64 7.16 41.46
CA GLU A 101 6.14 6.27 40.40
C GLU A 101 5.07 5.29 39.90
N TRP A 102 4.16 4.85 40.77
CA TRP A 102 2.98 4.07 40.40
C TRP A 102 2.00 4.89 39.55
N GLU A 103 1.79 6.16 39.89
CA GLU A 103 0.96 7.07 39.12
C GLU A 103 1.59 7.33 37.74
N ILE A 104 2.91 7.54 37.66
CA ILE A 104 3.66 7.62 36.40
C ILE A 104 3.50 6.34 35.59
N ALA A 105 3.59 5.15 36.20
CA ALA A 105 3.36 3.87 35.50
C ALA A 105 1.92 3.76 34.97
N GLY A 106 0.94 4.23 35.73
CA GLY A 106 -0.48 4.30 35.33
C GLY A 106 -0.71 5.25 34.16
N GLN A 107 -0.11 6.45 34.20
CA GLN A 107 -0.15 7.43 33.11
C GLN A 107 0.59 6.94 31.86
N LEU A 108 1.71 6.23 32.02
CA LEU A 108 2.41 5.55 30.92
C LEU A 108 1.57 4.44 30.32
N ARG A 109 0.90 3.62 31.14
CA ARG A 109 -0.03 2.59 30.64
C ARG A 109 -1.21 3.21 29.91
N LYS A 110 -1.79 4.30 30.40
CA LYS A 110 -2.89 5.03 29.74
C LYS A 110 -2.45 5.66 28.42
N SER A 111 -1.33 6.38 28.40
CA SER A 111 -0.77 6.94 27.15
C SER A 111 -0.35 5.84 26.17
N ARG A 112 0.08 4.67 26.65
CA ARG A 112 0.37 3.49 25.82
C ARG A 112 -0.87 2.67 25.46
N LEU A 113 -1.98 2.80 26.19
CA LEU A 113 -3.30 2.23 25.86
C LEU A 113 -3.94 3.06 24.75
N VAL A 114 -3.84 4.39 24.84
CA VAL A 114 -4.10 5.30 23.73
C VAL A 114 -3.12 4.98 22.59
N ALA A 115 -1.85 4.64 22.83
CA ALA A 115 -1.02 4.11 21.73
C ALA A 115 -1.46 2.73 21.17
N LYS A 116 -2.08 1.87 21.98
CA LYS A 116 -2.58 0.55 21.59
C LYS A 116 -3.94 0.61 20.86
N HIS A 117 -4.79 1.58 21.20
CA HIS A 117 -6.10 1.84 20.59
C HIS A 117 -6.10 2.99 19.56
N ASP A 118 -5.05 3.80 19.54
CA ASP A 118 -4.98 5.08 18.81
C ASP A 118 -3.59 5.34 18.18
N HIS A 119 -2.53 4.56 18.43
CA HIS A 119 -1.18 4.96 17.96
C HIS A 119 -0.12 3.88 17.70
N HIS A 120 -0.13 3.41 16.45
CA HIS A 120 1.03 2.99 15.64
C HIS A 120 1.97 4.18 15.25
N LYS A 121 2.23 5.18 16.12
CA LYS A 121 3.12 6.31 15.79
C LYS A 121 4.42 6.37 16.64
N ARG A 122 5.47 5.81 16.02
CA ARG A 122 6.90 6.20 15.93
C ARG A 122 7.76 6.39 17.21
N HIS A 123 8.92 5.71 17.22
CA HIS A 123 10.25 6.31 16.95
C HIS A 123 11.38 5.28 17.20
N VAL A 124 11.75 4.53 16.17
CA VAL A 124 13.14 4.09 16.02
C VAL A 124 13.83 5.18 15.22
N ARG A 125 14.90 5.77 15.76
CA ARG A 125 15.78 6.62 14.95
C ARG A 125 16.42 5.71 13.89
N PRO A 126 16.22 5.96 12.58
CA PRO A 126 16.97 5.26 11.55
C PRO A 126 18.46 5.60 11.71
N ARG A 127 19.34 4.60 11.60
CA ARG A 127 20.78 4.85 11.62
C ARG A 127 21.22 5.12 10.18
N GLY A 128 20.80 6.25 9.62
CA GLY A 128 21.30 6.73 8.33
C GLY A 128 20.27 7.43 7.46
N ARG A 129 20.74 8.26 6.52
CA ARG A 129 19.93 9.00 5.54
C ARG A 129 19.28 8.11 4.47
N SER A 130 19.67 6.83 4.34
CA SER A 130 19.14 5.86 3.37
C SER A 130 17.86 5.17 3.86
N GLU A 131 17.85 4.61 5.08
CA GLU A 131 16.67 3.92 5.66
C GLU A 131 15.44 4.83 5.77
N ALA A 132 15.65 6.13 6.00
CA ALA A 132 14.56 7.10 6.06
C ALA A 132 13.92 7.33 4.67
N ARG A 133 14.71 7.33 3.57
CA ARG A 133 14.25 7.53 2.19
C ARG A 133 13.27 6.41 1.81
N GLN A 134 13.63 5.19 2.20
CA GLN A 134 12.87 3.98 1.96
C GLN A 134 11.47 3.99 2.59
N ALA A 135 11.38 4.26 3.90
CA ALA A 135 10.11 4.25 4.64
C ALA A 135 9.09 5.34 4.21
N CYS A 136 9.56 6.41 3.55
CA CYS A 136 8.72 7.50 3.05
C CYS A 136 8.12 7.16 1.65
N VAL A 137 8.88 6.45 0.81
CA VAL A 137 8.44 5.91 -0.49
C VAL A 137 7.46 4.74 -0.27
N GLU A 138 7.77 3.80 0.62
CA GLU A 138 6.93 2.62 0.94
C GLU A 138 5.45 2.95 1.23
N ARG A 139 5.20 4.00 2.02
CA ARG A 139 3.84 4.43 2.42
C ARG A 139 3.12 5.24 1.33
N ARG A 140 3.84 5.69 0.30
CA ARG A 140 3.33 6.55 -0.77
C ARG A 140 2.90 5.75 -2.02
N TYR A 141 3.49 4.58 -2.25
CA TYR A 141 3.25 3.79 -3.48
C TYR A 141 2.62 2.42 -3.24
N GLY A 142 2.74 1.86 -2.03
CA GLY A 142 2.08 0.60 -1.65
C GLY A 142 0.61 0.74 -1.25
N HIS A 143 -0.07 1.85 -1.61
CA HIS A 143 -1.42 2.18 -1.14
C HIS A 143 -2.43 1.04 -1.36
N PRO A 144 -2.55 0.45 -2.56
CA PRO A 144 -3.48 -0.65 -2.78
C PRO A 144 -3.09 -1.90 -1.96
N GLY A 145 -1.79 -2.21 -1.88
CA GLY A 145 -1.29 -3.35 -1.11
C GLY A 145 -1.57 -3.23 0.39
N ILE A 146 -1.34 -2.04 0.99
CA ILE A 146 -1.67 -1.75 2.39
C ILE A 146 -3.18 -1.87 2.60
N ALA A 147 -3.99 -1.31 1.70
CA ALA A 147 -5.44 -1.31 1.83
C ALA A 147 -6.03 -2.73 1.86
N VAL A 148 -5.58 -3.64 0.98
CA VAL A 148 -6.11 -5.01 0.94
C VAL A 148 -5.48 -5.96 1.95
N SER A 149 -4.39 -5.57 2.62
CA SER A 149 -3.69 -6.44 3.58
C SER A 149 -3.95 -6.06 5.03
N THR A 150 -3.48 -4.89 5.47
CA THR A 150 -3.55 -4.44 6.87
C THR A 150 -4.58 -3.34 7.09
N TYR A 151 -5.03 -2.69 6.02
CA TYR A 151 -5.91 -1.54 6.04
C TYR A 151 -5.40 -0.37 6.91
N ASP A 152 -4.07 -0.26 7.10
CA ASP A 152 -3.44 0.84 7.87
C ASP A 152 -3.38 2.15 7.07
N LEU A 153 -4.56 2.70 6.79
CA LEU A 153 -4.71 3.99 6.10
C LEU A 153 -4.23 5.17 6.97
N ILE A 154 -4.09 4.98 8.29
CA ILE A 154 -3.53 6.01 9.18
C ILE A 154 -2.05 6.23 8.85
N SER A 155 -1.27 5.16 8.70
CA SER A 155 0.14 5.25 8.30
C SER A 155 0.32 5.95 6.96
N VAL A 156 -0.61 5.71 6.04
CA VAL A 156 -0.67 6.34 4.71
C VAL A 156 -0.96 7.84 4.84
N LYS A 157 -2.04 8.22 5.54
CA LYS A 157 -2.40 9.63 5.81
C LYS A 157 -1.23 10.39 6.41
N ASN A 158 -0.54 9.84 7.42
CA ASN A 158 0.63 10.49 8.01
C ASN A 158 1.78 10.74 7.02
N ALA A 159 1.97 9.84 6.05
CA ALA A 159 3.01 10.01 5.03
C ALA A 159 2.61 11.13 4.06
N LEU A 160 1.36 11.16 3.62
CA LEU A 160 0.79 12.22 2.78
C LEU A 160 0.82 13.57 3.49
N ASP A 161 0.32 13.64 4.73
CA ASP A 161 0.29 14.86 5.55
C ASP A 161 1.68 15.48 5.68
N SER A 162 2.72 14.66 5.86
CA SER A 162 4.09 15.16 5.97
C SER A 162 4.62 15.88 4.70
N LEU A 163 4.02 15.60 3.54
CA LEU A 163 4.35 16.24 2.27
C LEU A 163 3.57 17.53 2.12
N PHE A 164 2.28 17.48 2.46
CA PHE A 164 1.45 18.67 2.48
C PHE A 164 2.00 19.68 3.47
N ASP A 165 2.43 19.30 4.68
CA ASP A 165 3.07 20.20 5.64
C ASP A 165 4.29 20.96 5.08
N LEU A 166 4.95 20.37 4.08
CA LEU A 166 6.12 20.92 3.39
C LEU A 166 5.82 21.50 2.00
N GLN A 167 4.55 21.62 1.61
CA GLN A 167 4.14 22.16 0.32
C GLN A 167 4.68 23.58 0.13
N TYR A 168 5.24 23.85 -1.05
CA TYR A 168 5.79 25.16 -1.39
C TYR A 168 4.69 26.17 -1.71
N ALA A 169 5.01 27.46 -1.66
CA ALA A 169 4.06 28.54 -1.93
C ALA A 169 3.43 28.44 -3.33
N GLY A 170 4.16 27.87 -4.31
CA GLY A 170 3.66 27.65 -5.67
C GLY A 170 2.80 26.39 -5.84
N GLY A 171 2.51 25.65 -4.76
CA GLY A 171 1.69 24.43 -4.79
C GLY A 171 2.48 23.12 -4.86
N GLN A 172 3.76 23.16 -5.21
CA GLN A 172 4.58 21.97 -5.35
C GLN A 172 4.67 21.18 -4.05
N LEU A 173 4.66 19.86 -4.17
CA LEU A 173 4.92 18.94 -3.07
C LEU A 173 6.37 18.48 -3.18
N PRO A 174 7.13 18.42 -2.07
CA PRO A 174 8.52 18.01 -2.12
C PRO A 174 8.62 16.55 -2.58
N TYR A 175 9.78 16.22 -3.17
CA TYR A 175 10.11 14.88 -3.62
C TYR A 175 9.99 13.84 -2.49
N ALA A 176 10.40 14.21 -1.26
CA ALA A 176 10.26 13.36 -0.07
C ALA A 176 9.81 14.14 1.17
N GLY A 177 8.99 13.50 2.01
CA GLY A 177 8.49 14.04 3.27
C GLY A 177 9.41 13.78 4.47
N TYR A 178 8.88 13.97 5.68
CA TYR A 178 9.65 13.72 6.91
C TYR A 178 9.74 12.22 7.27
N PRO A 179 10.89 11.74 7.80
CA PRO A 179 12.03 12.53 8.31
C PRO A 179 13.17 12.76 7.31
N VAL A 180 12.96 12.43 6.03
CA VAL A 180 14.02 12.50 5.01
C VAL A 180 14.29 13.93 4.61
N SER A 181 13.24 14.64 4.20
CA SER A 181 13.22 15.97 3.58
C SER A 181 14.45 16.27 2.71
N LEU A 182 14.29 16.22 1.39
CA LEU A 182 15.36 16.55 0.43
C LEU A 182 15.43 18.05 0.13
N GLY A 183 15.00 18.90 1.07
CA GLY A 183 14.92 20.35 0.88
C GLY A 183 13.94 20.73 -0.22
N ASN A 184 14.32 21.73 -1.03
CA ASN A 184 13.49 22.28 -2.10
C ASN A 184 13.57 21.48 -3.41
N THR A 185 13.62 20.14 -3.31
CA THR A 185 13.69 19.26 -4.48
C THR A 185 12.28 18.82 -4.87
N THR A 186 11.89 19.04 -6.12
CA THR A 186 10.63 18.58 -6.71
C THR A 186 10.87 17.42 -7.67
N SER A 187 9.89 16.56 -7.78
CA SER A 187 9.75 15.54 -8.82
C SER A 187 8.32 15.61 -9.32
N PHE A 188 8.13 15.85 -10.61
CA PHE A 188 6.80 16.00 -11.21
C PHE A 188 5.95 14.74 -10.99
N THR A 189 6.53 13.56 -11.21
CA THR A 189 5.82 12.28 -11.01
C THR A 189 5.52 12.03 -9.54
N TYR A 190 6.47 12.20 -8.62
CA TYR A 190 6.25 11.99 -7.17
C TYR A 190 5.26 12.99 -6.57
N HIS A 191 5.19 14.20 -7.14
CA HIS A 191 4.16 15.16 -6.83
C HIS A 191 2.76 14.61 -7.18
N LEU A 192 2.58 14.11 -8.41
CA LEU A 192 1.32 13.51 -8.87
C LEU A 192 0.93 12.27 -8.06
N TYR A 193 1.88 11.38 -7.77
CA TYR A 193 1.65 10.21 -6.93
C TYR A 193 1.15 10.56 -5.53
N ALA A 194 1.58 11.69 -4.95
CA ALA A 194 1.06 12.16 -3.67
C ALA A 194 -0.41 12.59 -3.76
N LEU A 195 -0.79 13.24 -4.85
CA LEU A 195 -2.18 13.65 -5.12
C LEU A 195 -3.07 12.43 -5.34
N ILE A 196 -2.61 11.46 -6.14
CA ILE A 196 -3.26 10.15 -6.32
C ILE A 196 -3.41 9.44 -4.96
N GLY A 197 -2.41 9.51 -4.09
CA GLY A 197 -2.45 8.93 -2.74
C GLY A 197 -3.62 9.45 -1.89
N VAL A 198 -3.90 10.77 -1.93
CA VAL A 198 -5.08 11.35 -1.24
C VAL A 198 -6.38 10.80 -1.84
N GLY A 199 -6.48 10.72 -3.16
CA GLY A 199 -7.63 10.11 -3.84
C GLY A 199 -7.83 8.64 -3.44
N ASN A 200 -6.75 7.86 -3.36
CA ASN A 200 -6.79 6.48 -2.92
C ASN A 200 -7.25 6.35 -1.46
N VAL A 201 -6.75 7.20 -0.55
CA VAL A 201 -7.24 7.20 0.84
C VAL A 201 -8.75 7.39 0.88
N TYR A 202 -9.29 8.33 0.09
CA TYR A 202 -10.73 8.53 -0.02
C TYR A 202 -11.44 7.31 -0.61
N GLN A 203 -10.97 6.77 -1.73
CA GLN A 203 -11.58 5.60 -2.39
C GLN A 203 -11.68 4.40 -1.45
N TRP A 204 -10.65 4.15 -0.64
CA TRP A 204 -10.63 3.00 0.27
C TRP A 204 -11.39 3.25 1.58
N SER A 205 -11.39 4.47 2.11
CA SER A 205 -11.97 4.78 3.43
C SER A 205 -13.35 5.42 3.41
N GLY A 206 -13.74 6.10 2.32
CA GLY A 206 -14.91 6.97 2.29
C GLY A 206 -14.75 8.24 3.14
N ASP A 207 -13.55 8.58 3.60
CA ASP A 207 -13.31 9.72 4.50
C ASP A 207 -13.34 11.07 3.77
N GLU A 208 -14.54 11.60 3.59
CA GLU A 208 -14.78 12.92 2.99
C GLU A 208 -14.16 14.05 3.82
N ALA A 209 -14.10 13.91 5.15
CA ALA A 209 -13.54 14.93 6.02
C ALA A 209 -12.04 15.13 5.77
N TYR A 210 -11.30 14.02 5.54
CA TYR A 210 -9.89 14.10 5.16
C TYR A 210 -9.69 14.81 3.83
N VAL A 211 -10.53 14.51 2.82
CA VAL A 211 -10.48 15.21 1.53
C VAL A 211 -10.78 16.69 1.70
N HIS A 212 -11.85 17.03 2.43
CA HIS A 212 -12.27 18.41 2.67
C HIS A 212 -11.18 19.23 3.36
N GLU A 213 -10.52 18.68 4.38
CA GLU A 213 -9.39 19.32 5.06
C GLU A 213 -8.22 19.58 4.11
N LYS A 214 -7.88 18.61 3.24
CA LYS A 214 -6.74 18.73 2.32
C LYS A 214 -7.06 19.54 1.06
N TRP A 215 -8.33 19.72 0.72
CA TRP A 215 -8.77 20.20 -0.59
C TRP A 215 -8.10 21.50 -1.04
N PRO A 216 -7.99 22.58 -0.22
CA PRO A 216 -7.36 23.82 -0.68
C PRO A 216 -5.91 23.62 -1.13
N ARG A 217 -5.15 22.82 -0.37
CA ARG A 217 -3.75 22.50 -0.67
C ARG A 217 -3.62 21.52 -1.82
N TRP A 218 -4.50 20.52 -1.88
CA TRP A 218 -4.56 19.55 -2.98
C TRP A 218 -4.85 20.26 -4.31
N LYS A 219 -5.83 21.17 -4.34
CA LYS A 219 -6.17 21.97 -5.53
C LYS A 219 -5.00 22.84 -5.96
N THR A 220 -4.32 23.52 -5.05
CA THR A 220 -3.15 24.36 -5.37
C THR A 220 -2.01 23.52 -5.98
N ALA A 221 -1.78 22.31 -5.46
CA ALA A 221 -0.83 21.37 -6.04
C ALA A 221 -1.24 20.91 -7.45
N MET A 222 -2.50 20.54 -7.65
CA MET A 222 -3.03 20.14 -8.95
C MET A 222 -2.92 21.27 -9.98
N GLU A 223 -3.20 22.52 -9.60
CA GLU A 223 -3.05 23.68 -10.48
C GLU A 223 -1.60 23.92 -10.90
N TRP A 224 -0.63 23.69 -10.01
CA TRP A 224 0.78 23.73 -10.38
C TRP A 224 1.11 22.69 -11.46
N ALA A 225 0.67 21.45 -11.28
CA ALA A 225 0.92 20.40 -12.26
C ALA A 225 0.19 20.67 -13.59
N ALA A 226 -1.06 21.16 -13.55
CA ALA A 226 -1.82 21.55 -14.74
C ALA A 226 -1.16 22.72 -15.50
N SER A 227 -0.51 23.65 -14.79
CA SER A 227 0.20 24.78 -15.42
C SER A 227 1.42 24.38 -16.24
N GLN A 228 1.88 23.12 -16.13
CA GLN A 228 2.97 22.59 -16.96
C GLN A 228 2.50 22.18 -18.36
N ILE A 229 1.19 22.13 -18.61
CA ILE A 229 0.63 21.84 -19.94
C ILE A 229 0.90 23.03 -20.86
N ASP A 230 1.63 22.79 -21.95
CA ASP A 230 1.97 23.82 -22.93
C ASP A 230 1.07 23.79 -24.17
N GLY A 231 1.44 24.54 -25.21
CA GLY A 231 0.66 24.65 -26.44
C GLY A 231 0.47 23.35 -27.22
N THR A 232 1.20 22.27 -26.88
CA THR A 232 1.00 20.94 -27.45
C THR A 232 -0.19 20.19 -26.87
N GLY A 233 -0.69 20.62 -25.70
CA GLY A 233 -1.70 19.90 -24.91
C GLY A 233 -1.11 18.84 -23.97
N LEU A 234 0.23 18.72 -23.91
CA LEU A 234 0.94 17.86 -22.95
C LEU A 234 1.72 18.70 -21.93
N ALA A 235 1.93 18.13 -20.75
CA ALA A 235 2.86 18.68 -19.77
C ALA A 235 4.30 18.55 -20.26
N ASN A 236 4.99 19.69 -20.31
CA ASN A 236 6.39 19.80 -20.68
C ASN A 236 7.25 19.85 -19.41
N VAL A 237 7.71 18.68 -18.95
CA VAL A 237 8.41 18.55 -17.68
C VAL A 237 9.78 19.22 -17.75
N SER A 238 9.97 20.23 -16.90
CA SER A 238 11.23 20.98 -16.81
C SER A 238 12.37 20.09 -16.30
N ALA A 239 13.62 20.44 -16.65
CA ALA A 239 14.79 19.71 -16.18
C ALA A 239 14.95 19.71 -14.64
N ILE A 240 14.44 20.74 -13.94
CA ILE A 240 14.53 20.82 -12.47
C ILE A 240 13.47 19.94 -11.78
N ASP A 241 12.35 19.68 -12.43
CA ASP A 241 11.26 18.84 -11.93
C ASP A 241 11.33 17.38 -12.42
N ALA A 242 12.27 17.07 -13.32
CA ALA A 242 12.48 15.75 -13.92
C ALA A 242 13.21 14.74 -13.00
N ASN A 243 13.29 14.99 -11.69
CA ASN A 243 13.85 14.01 -10.76
C ASN A 243 12.92 12.78 -10.69
N ASP A 244 13.48 11.58 -10.85
CA ASP A 244 12.78 10.33 -10.60
C ASP A 244 13.79 9.29 -10.06
N TRP A 245 13.31 8.30 -9.29
CA TRP A 245 14.18 7.39 -8.58
C TRP A 245 14.74 6.30 -9.49
N ALA A 246 16.08 6.25 -9.57
CA ALA A 246 16.81 5.27 -10.40
C ALA A 246 16.38 5.27 -11.88
N ARG A 247 15.91 6.42 -12.39
CA ARG A 247 15.43 6.61 -13.75
C ARG A 247 15.98 7.91 -14.36
N ALA A 248 16.34 7.87 -15.64
CA ALA A 248 16.73 9.06 -16.41
C ALA A 248 15.63 9.45 -17.43
N GLY A 249 15.76 10.61 -18.07
CA GLY A 249 14.90 10.97 -19.23
C GLY A 249 13.50 11.51 -18.92
N MET A 250 13.17 11.83 -17.65
CA MET A 250 11.83 12.29 -17.23
C MET A 250 11.47 13.74 -17.66
N GLY A 251 12.25 14.38 -18.50
CA GLY A 251 11.98 15.74 -19.02
C GLY A 251 11.14 15.74 -20.31
N GLY A 252 10.68 16.93 -20.71
CA GLY A 252 9.92 17.13 -21.95
C GLY A 252 8.49 16.62 -21.87
N HIS A 253 7.87 16.31 -23.01
CA HIS A 253 6.55 15.67 -23.05
C HIS A 253 6.69 14.17 -22.75
N ASN A 254 7.12 13.86 -21.54
CA ASN A 254 7.37 12.48 -21.12
C ASN A 254 6.05 11.70 -21.01
N ILE A 255 5.97 10.51 -21.61
CA ILE A 255 4.74 9.71 -21.63
C ILE A 255 4.30 9.25 -20.24
N ALA A 256 5.22 8.86 -19.35
CA ALA A 256 4.88 8.42 -17.99
C ALA A 256 4.32 9.59 -17.17
N ALA A 257 4.97 10.76 -17.26
CA ALA A 257 4.50 11.98 -16.60
C ALA A 257 3.11 12.42 -17.07
N ASN A 258 2.85 12.36 -18.38
CA ASN A 258 1.56 12.75 -18.95
C ASN A 258 0.45 11.73 -18.68
N ALA A 259 0.74 10.43 -18.69
CA ALA A 259 -0.22 9.40 -18.27
C ALA A 259 -0.58 9.51 -16.78
N LEU A 260 0.40 9.82 -15.92
CA LEU A 260 0.17 10.13 -14.51
C LEU A 260 -0.67 11.40 -14.34
N LEU A 261 -0.38 12.46 -15.11
CA LEU A 261 -1.13 13.71 -15.03
C LEU A 261 -2.58 13.52 -15.46
N PHE A 262 -2.80 12.79 -16.57
CA PHE A 262 -4.12 12.38 -17.04
C PHE A 262 -4.91 11.66 -15.93
N HIS A 263 -4.29 10.66 -15.31
CA HIS A 263 -4.92 9.94 -14.20
C HIS A 263 -5.24 10.86 -13.02
N THR A 264 -4.29 11.73 -12.64
CA THR A 264 -4.45 12.65 -11.50
C THR A 264 -5.55 13.69 -11.74
N LEU A 265 -5.70 14.21 -12.97
CA LEU A 265 -6.79 15.09 -13.36
C LEU A 265 -8.15 14.40 -13.24
N ASN A 266 -8.26 13.13 -13.62
CA ASN A 266 -9.49 12.35 -13.46
C ASN A 266 -9.81 12.07 -11.99
N VAL A 267 -8.80 11.77 -11.16
CA VAL A 267 -8.97 11.72 -9.69
C VAL A 267 -9.45 13.08 -9.16
N GLY A 268 -8.83 14.17 -9.61
CA GLY A 268 -9.21 15.53 -9.23
C GLY A 268 -10.63 15.91 -9.65
N THR A 269 -11.07 15.45 -10.82
CA THR A 269 -12.43 15.67 -11.32
C THR A 269 -13.46 15.04 -10.38
N ALA A 270 -13.24 13.79 -9.97
CA ALA A 270 -14.10 13.11 -9.00
C ALA A 270 -14.10 13.83 -7.64
N LEU A 271 -12.93 14.21 -7.12
CA LEU A 271 -12.81 14.93 -5.85
C LEU A 271 -13.46 16.32 -5.90
N ALA A 272 -13.33 17.05 -7.01
CA ALA A 272 -13.95 18.36 -7.20
C ALA A 272 -15.48 18.28 -7.13
N LEU A 273 -16.08 17.23 -7.70
CA LEU A 273 -17.52 16.98 -7.58
C LEU A 273 -17.93 16.70 -6.12
N THR A 274 -17.16 15.90 -5.39
CA THR A 274 -17.37 15.68 -3.94
C THR A 274 -17.26 16.98 -3.13
N GLN A 275 -16.42 17.92 -3.57
CA GLN A 275 -16.24 19.23 -2.92
C GLN A 275 -17.18 20.32 -3.45
N ALA A 276 -18.21 19.96 -4.23
CA ALA A 276 -19.18 20.87 -4.84
C ALA A 276 -18.55 21.96 -5.74
N GLU A 277 -17.50 21.62 -6.48
CA GLU A 277 -16.84 22.48 -7.46
C GLU A 277 -16.96 21.94 -8.91
N PRO A 278 -18.16 21.95 -9.51
CA PRO A 278 -18.38 21.36 -10.83
C PRO A 278 -17.61 22.06 -11.96
N GLU A 279 -17.39 23.38 -11.88
CA GLU A 279 -16.62 24.13 -12.89
C GLU A 279 -15.14 23.71 -12.89
N THR A 280 -14.56 23.48 -11.71
CA THR A 280 -13.20 22.94 -11.56
C THR A 280 -13.12 21.54 -12.18
N ALA A 281 -14.13 20.71 -11.91
CA ALA A 281 -14.22 19.34 -12.45
C ALA A 281 -14.28 19.35 -13.99
N GLU A 282 -15.14 20.20 -14.59
CA GLU A 282 -15.26 20.32 -16.04
C GLU A 282 -13.96 20.79 -16.69
N ARG A 283 -13.28 21.79 -16.10
CA ARG A 283 -11.98 22.26 -16.61
C ARG A 283 -10.92 21.16 -16.60
N TRP A 284 -10.78 20.43 -15.49
CA TRP A 284 -9.77 19.37 -15.40
C TRP A 284 -10.10 18.17 -16.28
N ALA A 285 -11.38 17.83 -16.47
CA ALA A 285 -11.81 16.85 -17.46
C ALA A 285 -11.43 17.27 -18.89
N GLY A 286 -11.59 18.56 -19.23
CA GLY A 286 -11.15 19.12 -20.50
C GLY A 286 -9.63 19.03 -20.71
N LEU A 287 -8.83 19.30 -19.66
CA LEU A 287 -7.37 19.13 -19.72
C LEU A 287 -6.97 17.66 -19.93
N ALA A 288 -7.64 16.73 -19.22
CA ALA A 288 -7.38 15.29 -19.38
C ALA A 288 -7.69 14.83 -20.82
N ALA A 289 -8.82 15.28 -21.39
CA ALA A 289 -9.17 15.00 -22.77
C ALA A 289 -8.12 15.56 -23.75
N GLY A 290 -7.59 16.76 -23.50
CA GLY A 290 -6.50 17.37 -24.27
C GLY A 290 -5.22 16.52 -24.26
N ILE A 291 -4.81 16.04 -23.08
CA ILE A 291 -3.64 15.16 -22.95
C ILE A 291 -3.82 13.86 -23.73
N GLN A 292 -4.99 13.22 -23.61
CA GLN A 292 -5.30 11.99 -24.34
C GLN A 292 -5.24 12.20 -25.87
N ALA A 293 -5.79 13.32 -26.35
CA ALA A 293 -5.79 13.66 -27.77
C ALA A 293 -4.38 13.97 -28.32
N ALA A 294 -3.48 14.52 -27.50
CA ALA A 294 -2.13 14.89 -27.90
C ALA A 294 -1.11 13.75 -27.77
N ALA A 295 -1.21 12.91 -26.73
CA ALA A 295 -0.20 11.89 -26.42
C ALA A 295 -0.10 10.82 -27.52
N ILE A 296 -1.24 10.36 -28.06
CA ILE A 296 -1.26 9.29 -29.07
C ILE A 296 -0.58 9.74 -30.38
N PRO A 297 -0.98 10.85 -31.04
CA PRO A 297 -0.32 11.29 -32.27
C PRO A 297 1.16 11.62 -32.10
N LEU A 298 1.56 12.16 -30.95
CA LEU A 298 2.91 12.65 -30.74
C LEU A 298 3.89 11.53 -30.35
N LEU A 299 3.48 10.59 -29.49
CA LEU A 299 4.38 9.67 -28.81
C LEU A 299 4.20 8.21 -29.22
N TRP A 300 3.12 7.82 -29.90
CA TRP A 300 2.91 6.43 -30.31
C TRP A 300 3.89 6.00 -31.42
N GLN A 301 4.55 4.85 -31.25
CA GLN A 301 5.39 4.23 -32.28
C GLN A 301 4.67 3.01 -32.87
N PRO A 302 4.04 3.11 -34.05
CA PRO A 302 3.18 2.04 -34.59
C PRO A 302 3.94 0.73 -34.85
N ASP A 303 5.20 0.81 -35.29
CA ASP A 303 6.04 -0.35 -35.62
C ASP A 303 6.59 -1.06 -34.37
N VAL A 304 6.75 -0.32 -33.26
CA VAL A 304 7.17 -0.88 -31.96
C VAL A 304 5.97 -1.41 -31.18
N GLY A 305 4.77 -0.86 -31.43
CA GLY A 305 3.57 -1.17 -30.67
C GLY A 305 3.58 -0.58 -29.25
N LEU A 306 4.39 0.45 -29.02
CA LEU A 306 4.58 1.12 -27.73
C LEU A 306 4.78 2.63 -27.93
N PHE A 307 4.55 3.41 -26.90
CA PHE A 307 4.92 4.83 -26.85
C PHE A 307 6.43 5.00 -26.68
N ARG A 308 7.01 6.01 -27.32
CA ARG A 308 8.35 6.52 -26.98
C ARG A 308 8.32 7.36 -25.71
N ASP A 309 9.46 7.48 -25.04
CA ASP A 309 9.60 8.15 -23.76
C ASP A 309 9.27 9.65 -23.86
N ASN A 310 9.81 10.31 -24.88
CA ASN A 310 9.48 11.65 -25.35
C ASN A 310 9.94 11.79 -26.82
N GLU A 311 9.75 12.94 -27.44
CA GLU A 311 10.04 13.17 -28.87
C GLU A 311 11.53 13.15 -29.23
N THR A 312 12.41 13.28 -28.24
CA THR A 312 13.86 13.32 -28.45
C THR A 312 14.50 11.93 -28.51
N THR A 313 13.72 10.86 -28.30
CA THR A 313 14.21 9.48 -28.24
C THR A 313 13.24 8.50 -28.91
N THR A 314 13.77 7.32 -29.28
CA THR A 314 12.98 6.16 -29.72
C THR A 314 12.80 5.13 -28.61
N LEU A 315 13.40 5.37 -27.43
CA LEU A 315 13.25 4.53 -26.24
C LEU A 315 11.76 4.36 -25.93
N ALA A 316 11.29 3.12 -25.84
CA ALA A 316 9.93 2.82 -25.40
C ALA A 316 9.96 2.34 -23.94
N PRO A 317 9.68 3.20 -22.96
CA PRO A 317 9.88 2.91 -21.55
C PRO A 317 8.83 1.92 -21.03
N GLN A 318 9.17 1.14 -20.00
CA GLN A 318 8.23 0.23 -19.35
C GLN A 318 7.17 1.02 -18.59
N ASP A 319 7.56 2.00 -17.78
CA ASP A 319 6.66 2.76 -16.92
C ASP A 319 5.60 3.56 -17.69
N GLY A 320 6.01 4.24 -18.75
CA GLY A 320 5.14 5.08 -19.57
C GLY A 320 4.08 4.28 -20.31
N ASN A 321 4.46 3.11 -20.83
CA ASN A 321 3.54 2.22 -21.49
C ASN A 321 2.60 1.52 -20.50
N ALA A 322 3.10 1.15 -19.31
CA ALA A 322 2.26 0.61 -18.24
C ALA A 322 1.24 1.66 -17.75
N TRP A 323 1.69 2.90 -17.50
CA TRP A 323 0.81 3.99 -17.07
C TRP A 323 -0.16 4.44 -18.17
N ALA A 324 0.22 4.40 -19.45
CA ALA A 324 -0.70 4.72 -20.55
C ALA A 324 -1.94 3.81 -20.56
N VAL A 325 -1.78 2.54 -20.17
CA VAL A 325 -2.91 1.61 -20.01
C VAL A 325 -3.60 1.80 -18.66
N LYS A 326 -2.84 1.73 -17.54
CA LYS A 326 -3.38 1.80 -16.18
C LYS A 326 -4.20 3.07 -15.92
N SER A 327 -3.78 4.19 -16.49
CA SER A 327 -4.46 5.48 -16.32
C SER A 327 -5.79 5.60 -17.08
N GLY A 328 -6.01 4.74 -18.10
CA GLY A 328 -7.09 4.90 -19.07
C GLY A 328 -6.77 5.86 -20.22
N LEU A 329 -5.53 6.35 -20.34
CA LEU A 329 -5.10 7.19 -21.46
C LEU A 329 -5.31 6.48 -22.81
N VAL A 330 -5.04 5.17 -22.88
CA VAL A 330 -5.37 4.34 -24.04
C VAL A 330 -6.69 3.61 -23.80
N THR A 331 -7.67 3.85 -24.66
CA THR A 331 -9.01 3.22 -24.60
C THR A 331 -9.25 2.18 -25.69
N ASP A 332 -8.42 2.15 -26.74
CA ASP A 332 -8.55 1.20 -27.84
C ASP A 332 -8.06 -0.20 -27.41
N ALA A 333 -8.97 -1.17 -27.36
CA ALA A 333 -8.67 -2.53 -26.89
C ALA A 333 -7.54 -3.21 -27.68
N SER A 334 -7.46 -2.98 -29.00
CA SER A 334 -6.41 -3.57 -29.83
C SER A 334 -5.02 -3.00 -29.51
N ARG A 335 -4.94 -1.71 -29.22
CA ARG A 335 -3.71 -1.03 -28.79
C ARG A 335 -3.29 -1.47 -27.40
N ILE A 336 -4.22 -1.60 -26.46
CA ILE A 336 -3.91 -2.09 -25.11
C ILE A 336 -3.38 -3.53 -25.19
N ALA A 337 -4.00 -4.40 -26.00
CA ALA A 337 -3.52 -5.76 -26.21
C ALA A 337 -2.09 -5.77 -26.80
N ARG A 338 -1.83 -4.93 -27.80
CA ARG A 338 -0.49 -4.78 -28.40
C ARG A 338 0.55 -4.30 -27.39
N ILE A 339 0.22 -3.33 -26.53
CA ILE A 339 1.12 -2.86 -25.47
C ILE A 339 1.45 -4.03 -24.52
N SER A 340 0.42 -4.78 -24.09
CA SER A 340 0.60 -5.95 -23.23
C SER A 340 1.51 -7.01 -23.85
N GLU A 341 1.35 -7.30 -25.14
CA GLU A 341 2.18 -8.27 -25.87
C GLU A 341 3.61 -7.78 -26.04
N ALA A 342 3.80 -6.51 -26.41
CA ALA A 342 5.12 -5.91 -26.62
C ALA A 342 5.93 -5.77 -25.32
N LEU A 343 5.26 -5.51 -24.18
CA LEU A 343 5.89 -5.54 -22.86
C LEU A 343 6.32 -6.96 -22.49
N GLN A 344 5.42 -7.93 -22.64
CA GLN A 344 5.73 -9.34 -22.37
C GLN A 344 6.89 -9.88 -23.22
N ALA A 345 6.97 -9.47 -24.49
CA ALA A 345 8.02 -9.91 -25.41
C ALA A 345 9.43 -9.52 -24.95
N ARG A 346 9.58 -8.61 -23.99
CA ARG A 346 10.87 -8.15 -23.45
C ARG A 346 11.33 -8.93 -22.23
N TRP A 347 10.50 -9.80 -21.65
CA TRP A 347 10.83 -10.49 -20.41
C TRP A 347 12.12 -11.30 -20.54
N GLY A 348 13.02 -11.07 -19.60
CA GLY A 348 14.19 -11.93 -19.38
C GLY A 348 13.91 -13.00 -18.34
N GLU A 349 14.94 -13.78 -18.02
CA GLU A 349 14.90 -14.83 -16.99
C GLU A 349 14.40 -14.33 -15.63
N TYR A 350 14.77 -13.10 -15.27
CA TYR A 350 14.49 -12.51 -13.95
C TYR A 350 13.36 -11.47 -13.95
N GLY A 351 12.61 -11.35 -15.06
CA GLY A 351 11.51 -10.40 -15.19
C GLY A 351 11.70 -9.36 -16.32
N PRO A 352 10.78 -8.39 -16.43
CA PRO A 352 10.80 -7.36 -17.46
C PRO A 352 11.92 -6.35 -17.22
N PRO A 353 12.76 -6.07 -18.22
CA PRO A 353 13.70 -4.95 -18.14
C PRO A 353 12.91 -3.62 -18.15
N ALA A 354 13.44 -2.62 -17.44
CA ALA A 354 12.99 -1.22 -17.48
C ALA A 354 13.95 -0.42 -18.38
N PRO A 355 13.73 -0.27 -19.69
CA PRO A 355 14.71 0.30 -20.61
C PRO A 355 15.13 1.75 -20.29
N GLU A 356 14.28 2.48 -19.59
CA GLU A 356 14.54 3.81 -19.02
C GLU A 356 15.61 3.87 -17.92
N ALA A 357 16.06 2.71 -17.45
CA ALA A 357 17.09 2.56 -16.44
C ALA A 357 18.08 1.47 -16.89
N VAL A 358 19.36 1.85 -17.00
CA VAL A 358 20.40 0.95 -17.50
C VAL A 358 20.55 -0.26 -16.58
N ASP A 359 20.42 -1.46 -17.16
CA ASP A 359 20.52 -2.75 -16.48
C ASP A 359 19.64 -2.85 -15.22
N VAL A 360 18.34 -2.58 -15.37
CA VAL A 360 17.38 -2.62 -14.25
C VAL A 360 16.16 -3.46 -14.58
N VAL A 361 15.76 -4.29 -13.62
CA VAL A 361 14.40 -4.77 -13.40
C VAL A 361 13.83 -4.04 -12.19
N SER A 362 12.68 -3.38 -12.37
CA SER A 362 12.01 -2.61 -11.31
C SER A 362 10.72 -3.31 -10.89
N PRO A 363 10.67 -3.93 -9.69
CA PRO A 363 9.44 -4.46 -9.10
C PRO A 363 8.32 -3.41 -8.94
N PHE A 364 8.70 -2.15 -8.77
CA PHE A 364 7.74 -1.05 -8.73
C PHE A 364 7.00 -0.89 -10.06
N ILE A 365 7.74 -0.79 -11.18
CA ILE A 365 7.15 -0.63 -12.51
C ILE A 365 6.49 -1.92 -13.00
N SER A 366 7.10 -3.07 -12.71
CA SER A 366 6.53 -4.38 -13.03
C SER A 366 5.19 -4.60 -12.34
N GLY A 367 4.97 -4.00 -11.16
CA GLY A 367 3.68 -3.97 -10.51
C GLY A 367 2.59 -3.29 -11.33
N PHE A 368 2.92 -2.22 -12.07
CA PHE A 368 1.98 -1.59 -13.01
C PHE A 368 1.80 -2.41 -14.29
N GLU A 369 2.86 -3.04 -14.79
CA GLU A 369 2.78 -3.96 -15.94
C GLU A 369 1.86 -5.15 -15.66
N LEU A 370 1.85 -5.68 -14.43
CA LEU A 370 0.87 -6.70 -14.02
C LEU A 370 -0.56 -6.25 -14.30
N GLU A 371 -0.89 -5.01 -13.94
CA GLU A 371 -2.23 -4.45 -14.16
C GLU A 371 -2.55 -4.29 -15.65
N VAL A 372 -1.55 -4.04 -16.50
CA VAL A 372 -1.74 -4.04 -17.97
C VAL A 372 -2.22 -5.41 -18.46
N HIS A 373 -1.58 -6.50 -18.03
CA HIS A 373 -1.99 -7.84 -18.45
C HIS A 373 -3.40 -8.19 -17.97
N PHE A 374 -3.74 -7.82 -16.73
CA PHE A 374 -5.10 -8.01 -16.23
C PHE A 374 -6.14 -7.14 -16.96
N ALA A 375 -5.81 -5.91 -17.34
CA ALA A 375 -6.72 -5.00 -18.05
C ALA A 375 -7.18 -5.55 -19.42
N VAL A 376 -6.39 -6.42 -20.05
CA VAL A 376 -6.75 -7.09 -21.32
C VAL A 376 -7.11 -8.56 -21.17
N ASN A 377 -7.49 -9.00 -19.96
CA ASN A 377 -7.82 -10.40 -19.66
C ASN A 377 -6.70 -11.41 -20.03
N ARG A 378 -5.43 -10.97 -20.12
CA ARG A 378 -4.27 -11.85 -20.32
C ARG A 378 -3.79 -12.37 -18.97
N THR A 379 -4.72 -12.96 -18.20
CA THR A 379 -4.49 -13.44 -16.82
C THR A 379 -3.35 -14.44 -16.74
N GLY A 380 -3.20 -15.32 -17.74
CA GLY A 380 -2.09 -16.26 -17.82
C GLY A 380 -0.72 -15.56 -17.89
N ALA A 381 -0.61 -14.45 -18.63
CA ALA A 381 0.62 -13.65 -18.66
C ALA A 381 0.88 -13.00 -17.31
N ALA A 382 -0.15 -12.41 -16.68
CA ALA A 382 -0.02 -11.81 -15.36
C ALA A 382 0.46 -12.83 -14.30
N LEU A 383 -0.13 -14.04 -14.28
CA LEU A 383 0.28 -15.11 -13.37
C LEU A 383 1.67 -15.66 -13.69
N ALA A 384 2.06 -15.75 -14.96
CA ALA A 384 3.41 -16.14 -15.35
C ALA A 384 4.46 -15.14 -14.84
N LEU A 385 4.16 -13.83 -14.96
CA LEU A 385 5.03 -12.79 -14.43
C LEU A 385 5.12 -12.85 -12.89
N ILE A 386 4.00 -13.02 -12.17
CA ILE A 386 4.01 -13.21 -10.71
C ILE A 386 4.87 -14.42 -10.32
N ARG A 387 4.71 -15.55 -10.99
CA ARG A 387 5.47 -16.77 -10.70
C ARG A 387 6.96 -16.59 -10.97
N GLY A 388 7.35 -16.18 -12.18
CA GLY A 388 8.76 -16.07 -12.54
C GLY A 388 9.52 -14.98 -11.77
N MET A 389 8.96 -13.77 -11.70
CA MET A 389 9.64 -12.64 -11.07
C MET A 389 9.53 -12.66 -9.55
N TRP A 390 8.31 -12.79 -9.00
CA TRP A 390 8.11 -12.68 -7.55
C TRP A 390 8.32 -13.99 -6.80
N ALA A 391 7.79 -15.11 -7.29
CA ALA A 391 7.92 -16.39 -6.60
C ALA A 391 9.30 -17.01 -6.83
N ASP A 392 9.63 -17.35 -8.07
CA ASP A 392 10.83 -18.11 -8.40
C ASP A 392 12.10 -17.31 -8.12
N PHE A 393 12.14 -16.02 -8.52
CA PHE A 393 13.31 -15.19 -8.28
C PHE A 393 13.30 -14.49 -6.92
N MET A 394 12.37 -13.56 -6.67
CA MET A 394 12.45 -12.67 -5.48
C MET A 394 12.19 -13.38 -4.14
N LEU A 395 11.53 -14.54 -4.13
CA LEU A 395 11.36 -15.36 -2.92
C LEU A 395 12.32 -16.55 -2.90
N ASP A 396 12.31 -17.39 -3.93
CA ASP A 396 12.91 -18.73 -3.86
C ASP A 396 14.37 -18.80 -4.34
N ASP A 397 14.90 -17.78 -5.03
CA ASP A 397 16.29 -17.78 -5.51
C ASP A 397 17.28 -17.76 -4.31
N PRO A 398 18.37 -18.56 -4.35
CA PRO A 398 19.36 -18.61 -3.26
C PRO A 398 20.02 -17.27 -2.90
N ARG A 399 19.96 -16.27 -3.79
CA ARG A 399 20.45 -14.91 -3.56
C ARG A 399 19.52 -14.08 -2.68
N MET A 400 18.26 -14.49 -2.51
CA MET A 400 17.20 -13.72 -1.86
C MET A 400 16.93 -14.13 -0.42
N THR A 401 15.99 -13.43 0.23
CA THR A 401 15.69 -13.59 1.67
C THR A 401 14.61 -14.62 1.97
N ASN A 402 13.91 -15.15 0.97
CA ASN A 402 12.77 -16.05 1.11
C ASN A 402 11.71 -15.57 2.12
N SER A 403 11.53 -14.25 2.21
CA SER A 403 10.59 -13.64 3.17
C SER A 403 10.17 -12.21 2.84
N THR A 404 10.94 -11.52 1.99
CA THR A 404 10.70 -10.13 1.62
C THR A 404 11.06 -9.89 0.16
N PHE A 405 10.54 -8.80 -0.40
CA PHE A 405 10.79 -8.43 -1.80
C PHE A 405 11.85 -7.34 -1.91
N VAL A 406 12.81 -7.53 -2.82
CA VAL A 406 13.91 -6.60 -3.09
C VAL A 406 13.44 -5.33 -3.80
N GLU A 407 14.17 -4.22 -3.61
CA GLU A 407 13.88 -2.90 -4.19
C GLU A 407 13.95 -2.89 -5.73
N GLY A 408 14.95 -3.58 -6.28
CA GLY A 408 15.20 -3.71 -7.71
C GLY A 408 16.52 -4.45 -7.91
N TYR A 409 16.83 -4.83 -9.14
CA TYR A 409 18.00 -5.67 -9.43
C TYR A 409 18.38 -5.60 -10.91
N SER A 410 19.51 -6.19 -11.28
CA SER A 410 20.03 -6.22 -12.65
C SER A 410 19.19 -7.13 -13.53
N THR A 411 19.15 -6.88 -14.84
CA THR A 411 18.50 -7.78 -15.81
C THR A 411 19.13 -9.18 -15.84
N SER A 412 20.35 -9.32 -15.33
CA SER A 412 21.05 -10.59 -15.11
C SER A 412 20.69 -11.29 -13.79
N GLY A 413 19.81 -10.70 -12.97
CA GLY A 413 19.50 -11.17 -11.62
C GLY A 413 20.60 -10.87 -10.60
N ALA A 414 21.68 -10.17 -10.98
CA ALA A 414 22.66 -9.68 -10.02
C ALA A 414 22.01 -8.69 -9.04
N LEU A 415 22.43 -8.75 -7.77
CA LEU A 415 21.94 -7.91 -6.68
C LEU A 415 22.54 -6.48 -6.76
N HIS A 416 22.26 -5.83 -7.88
CA HIS A 416 22.73 -4.51 -8.27
C HIS A 416 21.54 -3.70 -8.79
N TYR A 417 21.34 -2.46 -8.34
CA TYR A 417 20.18 -1.65 -8.73
C TYR A 417 20.59 -0.28 -9.25
N GLY A 418 20.81 -0.24 -10.56
CA GLY A 418 21.19 0.95 -11.32
C GLY A 418 22.56 1.52 -10.93
N GLU A 419 23.05 2.44 -11.76
CA GLU A 419 24.41 3.00 -11.61
C GLU A 419 24.58 3.93 -10.39
N SER A 420 23.47 4.32 -9.74
CA SER A 420 23.45 5.40 -8.74
C SER A 420 23.58 4.94 -7.29
N LEU A 421 23.44 3.64 -7.00
CA LEU A 421 23.49 3.09 -5.65
C LEU A 421 24.64 2.09 -5.51
N PRO A 422 25.52 2.22 -4.49
CA PRO A 422 26.42 1.13 -4.13
C PRO A 422 25.59 -0.10 -3.75
N ASP A 423 25.98 -1.29 -4.21
CA ASP A 423 25.25 -2.56 -3.96
C ASP A 423 24.92 -2.79 -2.47
N GLN A 424 25.79 -2.31 -1.58
CA GLN A 424 25.61 -2.36 -0.12
C GLN A 424 24.36 -1.63 0.40
N ARG A 425 23.72 -0.79 -0.44
CA ARG A 425 22.51 -0.04 -0.10
C ARG A 425 21.24 -0.63 -0.72
N LEU A 426 21.37 -1.70 -1.49
CA LEU A 426 20.21 -2.38 -2.05
C LEU A 426 19.32 -2.89 -0.91
N SER A 427 18.06 -2.48 -0.92
CA SER A 427 17.10 -2.98 0.05
C SER A 427 16.52 -4.32 -0.38
N PHE A 428 16.56 -5.30 0.52
CA PHE A 428 15.93 -6.62 0.33
C PHE A 428 14.48 -6.68 0.82
N ALA A 429 13.95 -5.57 1.34
CA ALA A 429 12.61 -5.49 1.88
C ALA A 429 11.99 -4.14 1.54
N HIS A 430 11.46 -4.01 0.32
CA HIS A 430 10.93 -2.77 -0.21
C HIS A 430 9.45 -2.86 -0.54
N GLY A 431 8.62 -2.09 0.16
CA GLY A 431 7.16 -2.16 0.06
C GLY A 431 6.58 -1.86 -1.33
N TRP A 432 7.30 -1.12 -2.18
CA TRP A 432 6.85 -0.85 -3.56
C TRP A 432 6.86 -2.09 -4.46
N ALA A 433 7.45 -3.19 -4.01
CA ALA A 433 7.65 -4.42 -4.76
C ALA A 433 6.50 -5.40 -4.50
N THR A 434 5.41 -4.93 -3.91
CA THR A 434 4.26 -5.73 -3.47
C THR A 434 3.08 -5.66 -4.43
N GLY A 435 3.33 -5.31 -5.71
CA GLY A 435 2.31 -5.27 -6.77
C GLY A 435 1.37 -6.49 -6.84
N PRO A 436 1.86 -7.74 -6.64
CA PRO A 436 1.00 -8.92 -6.60
C PRO A 436 -0.07 -8.90 -5.49
N THR A 437 0.20 -8.29 -4.34
CA THR A 437 -0.73 -8.28 -3.19
C THR A 437 -2.07 -7.66 -3.55
N SER A 438 -2.06 -6.47 -4.17
CA SER A 438 -3.29 -5.84 -4.64
C SER A 438 -3.83 -6.50 -5.89
N SER A 439 -2.97 -6.86 -6.85
CA SER A 439 -3.41 -7.39 -8.13
C SER A 439 -4.12 -8.74 -8.00
N LEU A 440 -3.62 -9.63 -7.13
CA LEU A 440 -4.29 -10.91 -6.83
C LEU A 440 -5.64 -10.68 -6.16
N THR A 441 -5.76 -9.73 -5.24
CA THR A 441 -7.04 -9.44 -4.59
C THR A 441 -8.06 -8.82 -5.54
N THR A 442 -7.62 -7.84 -6.34
CA THR A 442 -8.49 -7.04 -7.20
C THR A 442 -8.88 -7.75 -8.51
N TYR A 443 -7.96 -8.48 -9.13
CA TYR A 443 -8.22 -9.13 -10.43
C TYR A 443 -8.49 -10.61 -10.30
N VAL A 444 -7.70 -11.34 -9.51
CA VAL A 444 -7.88 -12.80 -9.35
C VAL A 444 -9.04 -13.10 -8.39
N GLY A 445 -9.06 -12.49 -7.20
CA GLY A 445 -10.23 -12.46 -6.32
C GLY A 445 -11.39 -11.67 -6.94
N GLY A 446 -11.07 -10.72 -7.82
CA GLY A 446 -12.04 -9.97 -8.60
C GLY A 446 -12.67 -8.78 -7.87
N ILE A 447 -12.25 -8.45 -6.64
CA ILE A 447 -12.93 -7.46 -5.80
C ILE A 447 -12.51 -6.03 -6.18
N GLN A 448 -13.45 -5.25 -6.72
CA GLN A 448 -13.24 -3.88 -7.18
C GLN A 448 -14.20 -2.91 -6.47
N LEU A 449 -13.66 -1.82 -5.94
CA LEU A 449 -14.44 -0.73 -5.35
C LEU A 449 -14.71 0.32 -6.42
N LEU A 450 -15.97 0.49 -6.82
CA LEU A 450 -16.38 1.45 -7.85
C LEU A 450 -16.80 2.81 -7.27
N ALA A 451 -17.16 2.83 -5.99
CA ALA A 451 -17.43 4.04 -5.22
C ALA A 451 -16.70 3.99 -3.86
N PRO A 452 -16.56 5.12 -3.16
CA PRO A 452 -15.81 5.20 -1.92
C PRO A 452 -16.23 4.15 -0.88
N ALA A 453 -15.23 3.54 -0.23
CA ALA A 453 -15.35 2.43 0.72
C ALA A 453 -16.09 1.19 0.21
N GLY A 454 -16.41 1.10 -1.08
CA GLY A 454 -17.19 0.02 -1.65
C GLY A 454 -18.70 0.19 -1.53
N ALA A 455 -19.22 1.42 -1.45
CA ALA A 455 -20.66 1.67 -1.52
C ALA A 455 -21.29 1.09 -2.81
N VAL A 456 -20.53 1.16 -3.91
CA VAL A 456 -20.76 0.46 -5.16
C VAL A 456 -19.53 -0.39 -5.45
N TRP A 457 -19.74 -1.66 -5.81
CA TRP A 457 -18.65 -2.61 -6.04
C TRP A 457 -18.90 -3.52 -7.24
N ALA A 458 -17.83 -4.12 -7.74
CA ALA A 458 -17.90 -5.22 -8.70
C ALA A 458 -17.02 -6.38 -8.24
N ILE A 459 -17.51 -7.61 -8.39
CA ILE A 459 -16.72 -8.83 -8.16
C ILE A 459 -16.62 -9.58 -9.48
N VAL A 460 -15.46 -9.48 -10.12
CA VAL A 460 -15.19 -9.98 -11.47
C VAL A 460 -13.89 -10.79 -11.48
N PRO A 461 -13.93 -12.06 -11.07
CA PRO A 461 -12.72 -12.90 -11.02
C PRO A 461 -12.10 -13.12 -12.39
N GLN A 462 -10.78 -13.06 -12.44
CA GLN A 462 -9.95 -13.51 -13.54
C GLN A 462 -9.21 -14.80 -13.13
N VAL A 463 -9.72 -15.94 -13.61
CA VAL A 463 -9.31 -17.26 -13.07
C VAL A 463 -7.94 -17.72 -13.56
N GLY A 464 -7.54 -17.37 -14.79
CA GLY A 464 -6.31 -17.88 -15.39
C GLY A 464 -6.29 -19.41 -15.39
N ASP A 465 -5.23 -20.00 -14.84
CA ASP A 465 -5.07 -21.44 -14.64
C ASP A 465 -5.32 -21.88 -13.17
N LEU A 466 -5.83 -20.98 -12.33
CA LEU A 466 -6.13 -21.28 -10.93
C LEU A 466 -7.49 -21.98 -10.83
N THR A 467 -7.56 -22.99 -9.96
CA THR A 467 -8.78 -23.78 -9.75
C THR A 467 -9.59 -23.33 -8.54
N HIS A 468 -8.97 -22.59 -7.61
CA HIS A 468 -9.61 -22.11 -6.40
C HIS A 468 -8.90 -20.88 -5.84
N VAL A 469 -9.68 -19.91 -5.36
CA VAL A 469 -9.19 -18.71 -4.67
C VAL A 469 -10.17 -18.34 -3.55
N ASP A 470 -9.61 -17.92 -2.42
CA ASP A 470 -10.32 -17.24 -1.34
C ASP A 470 -9.64 -15.91 -1.05
N ALA A 471 -10.32 -14.81 -1.37
CA ALA A 471 -9.78 -13.47 -1.23
C ALA A 471 -10.79 -12.55 -0.52
N GLY A 472 -10.27 -11.57 0.22
CA GLY A 472 -11.11 -10.57 0.86
C GLY A 472 -10.31 -9.55 1.65
N PHE A 473 -10.97 -8.43 1.93
CA PHE A 473 -10.45 -7.35 2.78
C PHE A 473 -11.64 -6.65 3.44
N SER A 474 -11.36 -5.70 4.33
CA SER A 474 -12.39 -4.88 4.97
C SER A 474 -12.19 -3.41 4.66
N THR A 475 -13.28 -2.68 4.47
CA THR A 475 -13.30 -1.21 4.44
C THR A 475 -13.97 -0.66 5.71
N SER A 476 -14.20 0.65 5.75
CA SER A 476 -15.03 1.29 6.78
C SER A 476 -16.49 0.82 6.75
N LEU A 477 -17.00 0.28 5.63
CA LEU A 477 -18.35 -0.26 5.52
C LEU A 477 -18.46 -1.71 5.98
N GLY A 478 -17.36 -2.47 5.95
CA GLY A 478 -17.32 -3.86 6.39
C GLY A 478 -16.47 -4.74 5.47
N ARG A 479 -16.63 -6.07 5.60
CA ARG A 479 -15.87 -7.06 4.84
C ARG A 479 -16.42 -7.24 3.43
N PHE A 480 -15.51 -7.32 2.47
CA PHE A 480 -15.74 -7.85 1.13
C PHE A 480 -14.99 -9.16 0.98
N SER A 481 -15.62 -10.20 0.44
CA SER A 481 -14.95 -11.45 0.09
C SER A 481 -15.49 -12.07 -1.18
N SER A 482 -14.59 -12.78 -1.86
CA SER A 482 -14.83 -13.53 -3.08
C SER A 482 -14.10 -14.85 -2.94
N THR A 483 -14.88 -15.91 -2.76
CA THR A 483 -14.36 -17.28 -2.69
C THR A 483 -14.92 -18.04 -3.87
N TRP A 484 -14.07 -18.51 -4.76
CA TRP A 484 -14.52 -19.19 -5.97
C TRP A 484 -13.74 -20.46 -6.27
N SER A 485 -14.36 -21.35 -7.03
CA SER A 485 -13.72 -22.53 -7.60
C SER A 485 -14.14 -22.70 -9.06
N MET A 486 -13.20 -23.21 -9.86
CA MET A 486 -13.38 -23.43 -11.29
C MET A 486 -12.93 -24.85 -11.63
N ASN A 487 -13.78 -25.58 -12.35
CA ASN A 487 -13.44 -26.85 -13.00
C ASN A 487 -13.88 -26.82 -14.47
N ALA A 488 -13.75 -27.95 -15.17
CA ALA A 488 -14.02 -28.03 -16.60
C ALA A 488 -15.47 -27.69 -16.99
N THR A 489 -16.44 -27.91 -16.11
CA THR A 489 -17.88 -27.78 -16.41
C THR A 489 -18.60 -26.77 -15.51
N ALA A 490 -17.99 -26.33 -14.42
CA ALA A 490 -18.64 -25.46 -13.44
C ALA A 490 -17.70 -24.40 -12.87
N PHE A 491 -18.26 -23.20 -12.69
CA PHE A 491 -17.71 -22.12 -11.90
C PHE A 491 -18.65 -21.85 -10.73
N SER A 492 -18.14 -21.89 -9.49
CA SER A 492 -18.90 -21.56 -8.28
C SER A 492 -18.23 -20.40 -7.56
N ILE A 493 -19.02 -19.42 -7.12
CA ILE A 493 -18.56 -18.28 -6.36
C ILE A 493 -19.50 -17.98 -5.19
N THR A 494 -18.91 -17.75 -4.02
CA THR A 494 -19.54 -17.14 -2.86
C THR A 494 -19.02 -15.72 -2.70
N VAL A 495 -19.95 -14.77 -2.65
CA VAL A 495 -19.69 -13.34 -2.47
C VAL A 495 -20.23 -12.91 -1.11
N SER A 496 -19.43 -12.18 -0.34
CA SER A 496 -19.90 -11.45 0.84
C SER A 496 -19.56 -9.97 0.69
N SER A 497 -20.54 -9.11 0.96
CA SER A 497 -20.36 -7.66 0.97
C SER A 497 -21.21 -7.02 2.07
N PRO A 498 -20.87 -5.80 2.53
CA PRO A 498 -21.63 -5.16 3.61
C PRO A 498 -23.07 -4.82 3.19
N LYS A 499 -24.03 -5.02 4.10
CA LYS A 499 -25.43 -4.62 3.88
C LYS A 499 -25.53 -3.11 3.58
N GLY A 500 -26.41 -2.74 2.66
CA GLY A 500 -26.60 -1.35 2.22
C GLY A 500 -25.64 -0.89 1.12
N THR A 501 -24.73 -1.77 0.68
CA THR A 501 -23.97 -1.59 -0.56
C THR A 501 -24.70 -2.25 -1.73
N THR A 502 -24.32 -1.93 -2.96
CA THR A 502 -24.84 -2.59 -4.17
C THR A 502 -23.70 -2.91 -5.12
N GLY A 503 -23.85 -3.98 -5.90
CA GLY A 503 -22.81 -4.34 -6.84
C GLY A 503 -23.22 -5.23 -7.97
N THR A 504 -22.20 -5.70 -8.68
CA THR A 504 -22.33 -6.54 -9.86
C THR A 504 -21.34 -7.69 -9.78
N VAL A 505 -21.75 -8.89 -10.17
CA VAL A 505 -20.88 -10.06 -10.27
C VAL A 505 -20.70 -10.43 -11.73
N GLY A 506 -19.44 -10.49 -12.19
CA GLY A 506 -19.06 -10.90 -13.53
C GLY A 506 -18.44 -12.29 -13.52
N ALA A 507 -19.28 -13.33 -13.55
CA ALA A 507 -18.84 -14.71 -13.41
C ALA A 507 -18.28 -15.26 -14.76
N PRO A 508 -17.03 -15.75 -14.78
CA PRO A 508 -16.45 -16.34 -15.98
C PRO A 508 -17.09 -17.70 -16.28
N VAL A 509 -17.31 -17.96 -17.57
CA VAL A 509 -17.90 -19.23 -18.03
C VAL A 509 -16.84 -20.33 -18.03
N PRO A 510 -17.14 -21.52 -17.47
CA PRO A 510 -16.25 -22.66 -17.60
C PRO A 510 -16.23 -23.13 -19.06
N GLY A 511 -15.06 -23.36 -19.66
CA GLY A 511 -14.95 -23.97 -21.00
C GLY A 511 -15.73 -23.30 -22.14
N ASN A 512 -15.94 -24.06 -23.22
CA ASN A 512 -16.71 -23.62 -24.41
C ASN A 512 -17.99 -24.46 -24.52
N PHE A 513 -19.05 -24.05 -23.81
CA PHE A 513 -20.34 -24.74 -23.85
C PHE A 513 -21.36 -24.01 -24.71
N THR A 514 -22.30 -24.77 -25.29
CA THR A 514 -23.40 -24.22 -26.12
C THR A 514 -24.59 -23.75 -25.28
N SER A 515 -24.64 -24.14 -24.01
CA SER A 515 -25.64 -23.72 -23.05
C SER A 515 -25.00 -23.52 -21.69
N ILE A 516 -25.41 -22.45 -21.00
CA ILE A 516 -24.94 -22.11 -19.66
C ILE A 516 -26.17 -21.94 -18.77
N THR A 517 -26.14 -22.55 -17.59
CA THR A 517 -27.16 -22.37 -16.56
C THR A 517 -26.57 -21.66 -15.36
N LEU A 518 -27.19 -20.56 -14.94
CA LEU A 518 -26.89 -19.86 -13.70
C LEU A 518 -27.83 -20.36 -12.59
N LEU A 519 -27.26 -20.84 -11.50
CA LEU A 519 -27.95 -21.18 -10.26
C LEU A 519 -27.64 -20.08 -9.24
N GLY A 520 -28.66 -19.39 -8.76
CA GLY A 520 -28.54 -18.40 -7.68
C GLY A 520 -29.02 -18.93 -6.32
N THR A 521 -28.98 -18.06 -5.31
CA THR A 521 -29.48 -18.30 -3.95
C THR A 521 -30.97 -18.70 -3.99
N GLY A 522 -31.27 -19.99 -3.88
CA GLY A 522 -32.63 -20.54 -3.99
C GLY A 522 -32.81 -21.66 -5.03
N GLY A 523 -31.76 -22.01 -5.79
CA GLY A 523 -31.70 -23.25 -6.58
C GLY A 523 -32.52 -23.29 -7.88
N LYS A 524 -33.17 -22.18 -8.27
CA LYS A 524 -33.79 -22.06 -9.59
C LYS A 524 -32.71 -21.74 -10.61
N GLY A 525 -32.56 -22.61 -11.62
CA GLY A 525 -31.63 -22.42 -12.72
C GLY A 525 -32.24 -21.61 -13.85
N GLU A 526 -31.53 -20.59 -14.31
CA GLU A 526 -31.87 -19.81 -15.50
C GLU A 526 -30.85 -20.06 -16.60
N ARG A 527 -31.33 -20.20 -17.85
CA ARG A 527 -30.43 -20.28 -19.01
C ARG A 527 -29.94 -18.89 -19.35
N VAL A 528 -28.62 -18.71 -19.34
CA VAL A 528 -27.96 -17.41 -19.56
C VAL A 528 -27.05 -17.46 -20.78
N GLN A 529 -26.66 -16.29 -21.27
CA GLN A 529 -25.69 -16.14 -22.35
C GLN A 529 -24.47 -15.39 -21.83
N ALA A 530 -23.30 -15.82 -22.28
CA ALA A 530 -22.05 -15.13 -22.02
C ALA A 530 -21.92 -13.93 -22.97
N ASP A 531 -21.25 -12.87 -22.52
CA ASP A 531 -20.79 -11.82 -23.42
C ASP A 531 -19.59 -12.28 -24.27
N ALA A 532 -19.08 -11.38 -25.12
CA ALA A 532 -17.91 -11.65 -25.96
C ALA A 532 -16.61 -11.92 -25.16
N SER A 533 -16.58 -11.57 -23.88
CA SER A 533 -15.47 -11.85 -22.96
C SER A 533 -15.63 -13.18 -22.21
N GLY A 534 -16.70 -13.93 -22.48
CA GLY A 534 -16.98 -15.20 -21.81
C GLY A 534 -17.50 -15.02 -20.39
N ARG A 535 -18.26 -13.95 -20.11
CA ARG A 535 -18.80 -13.66 -18.78
C ARG A 535 -20.30 -13.57 -18.75
N VAL A 536 -20.88 -14.01 -17.63
CA VAL A 536 -22.27 -13.78 -17.27
C VAL A 536 -22.32 -12.69 -16.20
N TRP A 537 -23.12 -11.65 -16.46
CA TRP A 537 -23.24 -10.49 -15.58
C TRP A 537 -24.51 -10.56 -14.72
N ILE A 538 -24.34 -10.45 -13.42
CA ILE A 538 -25.40 -10.43 -12.41
C ILE A 538 -25.39 -9.03 -11.80
N ASN A 539 -26.30 -8.18 -12.26
CA ASN A 539 -26.36 -6.76 -11.88
C ASN A 539 -27.31 -6.53 -10.71
N GLY A 540 -27.11 -5.44 -9.96
CA GLY A 540 -28.02 -5.03 -8.89
C GLY A 540 -28.03 -5.99 -7.71
N VAL A 541 -26.88 -6.60 -7.40
CA VAL A 541 -26.72 -7.49 -6.25
C VAL A 541 -26.68 -6.64 -4.98
N ASP A 542 -27.65 -6.84 -4.10
CA ASP A 542 -27.69 -6.17 -2.80
C ASP A 542 -26.56 -6.67 -1.88
N GLY A 543 -26.10 -5.80 -0.98
CA GLY A 543 -25.11 -6.16 0.03
C GLY A 543 -25.56 -7.32 0.92
N GLY A 544 -24.72 -8.34 1.05
CA GLY A 544 -24.99 -9.56 1.82
C GLY A 544 -24.18 -10.75 1.32
N ASP A 545 -24.57 -11.95 1.77
CA ASP A 545 -23.96 -13.21 1.35
C ASP A 545 -24.76 -13.83 0.21
N HIS A 546 -24.08 -14.12 -0.90
CA HIS A 546 -24.67 -14.68 -2.12
C HIS A 546 -23.83 -15.84 -2.65
N GLU A 547 -24.49 -16.80 -3.27
CA GLU A 547 -23.84 -17.91 -3.97
C GLU A 547 -24.35 -18.00 -5.39
N PHE A 548 -23.43 -18.11 -6.33
CA PHE A 548 -23.72 -18.28 -7.76
C PHE A 548 -22.93 -19.45 -8.30
N VAL A 549 -23.60 -20.30 -9.09
CA VAL A 549 -22.97 -21.41 -9.80
C VAL A 549 -23.33 -21.33 -11.27
N LEU A 550 -22.32 -21.22 -12.14
CA LEU A 550 -22.47 -21.41 -13.57
C LEU A 550 -22.13 -22.85 -13.92
N VAL A 551 -23.02 -23.52 -14.64
CA VAL A 551 -22.81 -24.87 -15.17
C VAL A 551 -22.89 -24.82 -16.69
N GLY A 552 -21.83 -25.27 -17.35
CA GLY A 552 -21.82 -25.53 -18.78
C GLY A 552 -22.44 -26.88 -19.10
N LEU A 553 -23.32 -26.90 -20.10
CA LEU A 553 -24.05 -28.09 -20.57
C LEU A 553 -23.72 -28.44 -22.02
#